data_AF-A0A843H076-F1
#
_entry.id   AF-A0A843H076-F1
#
_cell.length_a   1.000
_cell.length_b   1.000
_cell.length_c   1.000
_cell.angle_alpha   90.00
_cell.angle_beta   90.00
_cell.angle_gamma   90.00
#
_symmetry.space_group_name_H-M   'P 1'
#
loop_
_entity.id
_entity.type
_entity.pdbx_description
1 polymer ?
#
loop_
_entity_poly.entity_id
_entity_poly.type
_entity_poly.pdbx_seq_one_letter_code
_entity_poly.pdbx_strand_id
1 'polypeptide(L)'
;MVLNDDNDDARRAIEYCYRTTSTMVNPIIDWEDSDVWDFLRHYGCRSNPLYECQGEKRIGCIGCPMASMRRRYSDFKYYPKYKENYIKAFDRMLKEYEKSGLDSKHDWKNGKEVFKWWMFEDPNQLSFFDDE
;
A
#
# COMPACT_ATOMS: atom_id res chain seq x y z
N MET A 1 10.73 8.21 17.82
CA MET A 1 11.78 7.77 16.88
C MET A 1 11.26 8.15 15.50
N VAL A 2 11.82 9.18 14.88
CA VAL A 2 11.46 9.53 13.49
C VAL A 2 12.08 8.47 12.60
N LEU A 3 11.27 7.79 11.79
CA LEU A 3 11.80 6.88 10.78
C LEU A 3 12.31 7.74 9.63
N ASN A 4 13.47 7.39 9.05
CA ASN A 4 14.12 8.21 8.02
C ASN A 4 13.24 8.49 6.77
N ASP A 5 12.15 7.73 6.60
CA ASP A 5 11.23 7.82 5.47
C ASP A 5 9.77 8.07 5.90
N ASP A 6 9.53 8.49 7.16
CA ASP A 6 8.19 8.95 7.53
C ASP A 6 7.91 10.37 6.99
N ASN A 7 6.62 10.66 6.85
CA ASN A 7 6.13 11.96 6.44
C ASN A 7 5.56 12.67 7.69
N ASP A 8 6.45 13.03 8.61
CA ASP A 8 6.14 13.75 9.85
C ASP A 8 6.43 15.27 9.72
N ASP A 9 5.69 16.11 10.42
CA ASP A 9 5.90 17.56 10.39
C ASP A 9 7.25 17.97 11.02
N ALA A 10 7.90 17.07 11.78
CA ALA A 10 9.21 17.28 12.38
C ALA A 10 10.38 17.11 11.40
N ARG A 11 10.12 16.72 10.14
CA ARG A 11 11.14 16.53 9.10
C ARG A 11 11.89 17.83 8.82
N ARG A 12 13.16 17.74 8.44
CA ARG A 12 14.03 18.90 8.16
C ARG A 12 14.66 18.82 6.78
N ALA A 13 15.00 19.98 6.21
CA ALA A 13 15.71 20.04 4.93
C ALA A 13 17.03 19.26 4.94
N ILE A 14 17.72 19.23 6.09
CA ILE A 14 18.96 18.46 6.28
C ILE A 14 18.83 17.67 7.59
N GLU A 15 19.00 16.35 7.50
CA GLU A 15 18.94 15.44 8.63
C GLU A 15 20.19 14.58 8.69
N TYR A 16 20.88 14.61 9.83
CA TYR A 16 22.05 13.79 10.06
C TYR A 16 21.66 12.49 10.76
N CYS A 17 21.90 11.35 10.12
CA CYS A 17 21.68 10.05 10.76
C CYS A 17 22.93 9.63 11.53
N TYR A 18 22.88 9.78 12.86
CA TYR A 18 23.98 9.37 13.75
C TYR A 18 24.35 7.88 13.65
N ARG A 19 23.39 7.02 13.28
CA ARG A 19 23.61 5.57 13.19
C ARG A 19 24.38 5.15 11.94
N THR A 20 24.09 5.78 10.81
CA THR A 20 24.68 5.42 9.50
C THR A 20 25.72 6.42 9.03
N THR A 21 25.96 7.50 9.79
CA THR A 21 26.81 8.65 9.41
C THR A 21 26.43 9.32 8.10
N SER A 22 25.22 9.03 7.58
CA SER A 22 24.71 9.57 6.32
C SER A 22 23.91 10.85 6.57
N THR A 23 24.03 11.79 5.65
CA THR A 23 23.20 13.01 5.64
C THR A 23 22.08 12.84 4.62
N MET A 24 20.84 12.97 5.07
CA MET A 24 19.67 13.03 4.21
C MET A 24 19.31 14.49 3.92
N VAL A 25 18.98 14.77 2.66
CA VAL A 25 18.60 16.12 2.20
C VAL A 25 17.22 16.04 1.56
N ASN A 26 16.29 16.85 2.06
CA ASN A 26 14.89 16.94 1.60
C ASN A 26 14.69 18.30 0.91
N PRO A 27 15.04 18.45 -0.40
CA PRO A 27 15.12 19.76 -1.08
C PRO A 27 13.77 20.43 -1.36
N ILE A 28 12.68 19.72 -1.09
CA ILE A 28 11.32 20.01 -1.53
C ILE A 28 10.36 19.94 -0.31
N ILE A 29 10.92 20.04 0.89
CA ILE A 29 10.22 19.75 2.16
C ILE A 29 9.09 20.73 2.48
N ASP A 30 9.21 21.97 2.02
CA ASP A 30 8.27 23.06 2.23
C ASP A 30 7.33 23.28 1.03
N TRP A 31 7.40 22.41 0.03
CA TRP A 31 6.56 22.52 -1.16
C TRP A 31 5.15 22.02 -0.90
N GLU A 32 4.17 22.76 -1.41
CA GLU A 32 2.80 22.31 -1.53
C GLU A 32 2.61 21.45 -2.79
N ASP A 33 1.49 20.71 -2.86
CA ASP A 33 1.12 19.96 -4.06
C ASP A 33 1.12 20.87 -5.30
N SER A 34 0.67 22.13 -5.18
CA SER A 34 0.66 23.10 -6.27
C SER A 34 2.06 23.44 -6.78
N ASP A 35 3.03 23.62 -5.88
CA ASP A 35 4.41 23.95 -6.25
C ASP A 35 5.02 22.83 -7.10
N VAL A 36 4.76 21.57 -6.74
CA VAL A 36 5.20 20.40 -7.51
C VAL A 36 4.60 20.43 -8.91
N TRP A 37 3.29 20.68 -9.02
CA TRP A 37 2.61 20.71 -10.30
C TRP A 37 3.02 21.90 -11.18
N ASP A 38 3.22 23.08 -10.60
CA ASP A 38 3.70 24.27 -11.30
C ASP A 38 5.12 24.07 -11.82
N PHE A 39 6.00 23.47 -11.02
CA PHE A 39 7.34 23.10 -11.44
C PHE A 39 7.32 22.15 -12.64
N LEU A 40 6.54 21.06 -12.57
CA LEU A 40 6.43 20.11 -13.68
C LEU A 40 5.93 20.78 -14.96
N ARG A 41 4.91 21.65 -14.86
CA ARG A 41 4.38 22.42 -16.00
C ARG A 41 5.41 23.38 -16.58
N HIS A 42 6.10 24.14 -15.74
CA HIS A 42 7.07 25.15 -16.16
C HIS A 42 8.20 24.53 -16.99
N TYR A 43 8.70 23.36 -16.57
CA TYR A 43 9.79 22.65 -17.25
C TYR A 43 9.32 21.63 -18.29
N GLY A 44 8.01 21.49 -18.50
CA GLY A 44 7.45 20.53 -19.45
C GLY A 44 7.67 19.05 -19.07
N CYS A 45 7.88 18.77 -17.79
CA CYS A 45 8.02 17.42 -17.26
C CYS A 45 6.65 16.73 -17.21
N ARG A 46 6.56 15.50 -17.74
CA ARG A 46 5.34 14.70 -17.62
C ARG A 46 5.30 14.00 -16.27
N SER A 47 4.14 14.01 -15.62
CA SER A 47 3.94 13.28 -14.37
C SER A 47 3.68 11.78 -14.64
N ASN A 48 3.56 10.98 -13.58
CA ASN A 48 3.09 9.61 -13.74
C ASN A 48 1.64 9.64 -14.28
N PRO A 49 1.32 8.92 -15.38
CA PRO A 49 -0.01 8.94 -15.97
C PRO A 49 -1.15 8.59 -15.02
N LEU A 50 -0.89 7.84 -13.95
CA LEU A 50 -1.91 7.50 -12.96
C LEU A 50 -2.38 8.71 -12.13
N TYR A 51 -1.54 9.74 -11.97
CA TYR A 51 -1.97 11.01 -11.36
C TYR A 51 -2.95 11.75 -12.27
N GLU A 52 -2.67 11.78 -13.58
CA GLU A 52 -3.46 12.53 -14.57
C GLU A 52 -4.77 11.82 -14.96
N CYS A 53 -4.72 10.50 -15.17
CA CYS A 53 -5.85 9.76 -15.74
C CYS A 53 -6.84 9.24 -14.69
N GLN A 54 -6.38 8.92 -13.48
CA GLN A 54 -7.22 8.33 -12.44
C GLN A 54 -7.54 9.30 -11.28
N GLY A 55 -6.93 10.49 -11.27
CA GLY A 55 -7.13 11.48 -10.20
C GLY A 55 -6.59 11.01 -8.85
N GLU A 56 -5.62 10.10 -8.87
CA GLU A 56 -5.09 9.47 -7.66
C GLU A 56 -4.14 10.41 -6.94
N LYS A 57 -4.37 10.65 -5.65
CA LYS A 57 -3.52 11.55 -4.86
C LYS A 57 -2.18 10.92 -4.45
N ARG A 58 -2.10 9.59 -4.42
CA ARG A 58 -0.89 8.84 -4.05
C ARG A 58 -0.83 7.54 -4.86
N ILE A 59 0.31 7.30 -5.48
CA ILE A 59 0.60 6.06 -6.19
C ILE A 59 1.48 5.19 -5.28
N GLY A 60 1.18 3.90 -5.21
CA GLY A 60 1.93 2.94 -4.42
C GLY A 60 1.63 1.51 -4.84
N CYS A 61 1.87 0.57 -3.94
CA CYS A 61 1.60 -0.85 -4.19
C CYS A 61 0.10 -1.11 -4.38
N ILE A 62 -0.25 -1.98 -5.34
CA ILE A 62 -1.60 -2.49 -5.54
C ILE A 62 -2.01 -3.27 -4.28
N GLY A 63 -3.11 -2.85 -3.66
CA GLY A 63 -3.57 -3.46 -2.42
C GLY A 63 -2.70 -3.12 -1.21
N CYS A 64 -2.06 -1.95 -1.13
CA CYS A 64 -1.30 -1.59 0.06
C CYS A 64 -2.19 -1.63 1.34
N PRO A 65 -1.80 -2.31 2.44
CA PRO A 65 -2.59 -2.34 3.67
C PRO A 65 -2.70 -0.96 4.34
N MET A 66 -1.77 -0.05 4.03
CA MET A 66 -1.80 1.35 4.48
C MET A 66 -2.74 2.22 3.62
N ALA A 67 -3.26 1.71 2.50
CA ALA A 67 -4.24 2.42 1.69
C ALA A 67 -5.65 2.26 2.25
N SER A 68 -6.52 3.23 1.95
CA SER A 68 -7.93 3.17 2.33
C SER A 68 -8.59 1.90 1.78
N MET A 69 -9.59 1.38 2.50
CA MET A 69 -10.36 0.20 2.07
C MET A 69 -10.93 0.40 0.67
N ARG A 70 -11.49 1.59 0.39
CA ARG A 70 -11.98 1.97 -0.95
C ARG A 70 -10.92 1.85 -2.03
N ARG A 71 -9.70 2.34 -1.76
CA ARG A 71 -8.58 2.25 -2.71
C ARG A 71 -8.19 0.80 -2.97
N ARG A 72 -8.09 -0.03 -1.93
CA ARG A 72 -7.78 -1.46 -2.09
C ARG A 72 -8.83 -2.20 -2.91
N TYR A 73 -10.12 -1.96 -2.70
CA TYR A 73 -11.17 -2.55 -3.55
C TYR A 73 -11.07 -2.10 -5.00
N SER A 74 -10.83 -0.82 -5.22
CA SER A 74 -10.61 -0.26 -6.55
C SER A 74 -9.43 -0.96 -7.23
N ASP A 75 -8.29 -1.04 -6.55
CA ASP A 75 -7.08 -1.74 -7.02
C ASP A 75 -7.39 -3.17 -7.46
N PHE A 76 -8.06 -3.97 -6.63
CA PHE A 76 -8.35 -5.36 -6.98
C PHE A 76 -9.46 -5.54 -8.02
N LYS A 77 -10.32 -4.54 -8.21
CA LYS A 77 -11.27 -4.49 -9.33
C LYS A 77 -10.56 -4.22 -10.65
N TYR A 78 -9.62 -3.27 -10.68
CA TYR A 78 -8.85 -2.96 -11.89
C TYR A 78 -7.76 -4.01 -12.18
N TYR A 79 -7.21 -4.62 -11.15
CA TYR A 79 -6.08 -5.55 -11.23
C TYR A 79 -6.43 -6.91 -10.59
N PRO A 80 -7.40 -7.67 -11.15
CA PRO A 80 -7.87 -8.92 -10.54
C PRO A 80 -6.78 -9.98 -10.44
N LYS A 81 -5.79 -9.97 -11.35
CA LYS A 81 -4.68 -10.92 -11.28
C LYS A 81 -3.82 -10.74 -10.03
N TYR A 82 -3.71 -9.50 -9.53
CA TYR A 82 -3.02 -9.25 -8.27
C TYR A 82 -3.82 -9.80 -7.09
N LYS A 83 -5.16 -9.66 -7.08
CA LYS A 83 -6.04 -10.28 -6.07
C LYS A 83 -5.78 -11.79 -5.98
N GLU A 84 -5.77 -12.48 -7.12
CA GLU A 84 -5.46 -13.92 -7.17
C GLU A 84 -4.08 -14.25 -6.59
N ASN A 85 -3.07 -13.44 -6.89
CA ASN A 85 -1.71 -13.66 -6.41
C ASN A 85 -1.59 -13.44 -4.91
N TYR A 86 -2.30 -12.47 -4.32
CA TYR A 86 -2.41 -12.31 -2.87
C TYR A 86 -3.04 -13.54 -2.23
N ILE A 87 -4.18 -14.01 -2.75
CA ILE A 87 -4.86 -15.22 -2.24
C ILE A 87 -3.93 -16.44 -2.29
N LYS A 88 -3.23 -16.65 -3.41
CA LYS A 88 -2.24 -17.75 -3.55
C LYS A 88 -1.06 -17.60 -2.59
N ALA A 89 -0.63 -16.37 -2.30
CA ALA A 89 0.42 -16.13 -1.30
C ALA A 89 -0.08 -16.52 0.09
N PHE A 90 -1.31 -16.18 0.45
CA PHE A 90 -1.92 -16.61 1.70
C PHE A 90 -2.12 -18.12 1.78
N ASP A 91 -2.51 -18.79 0.70
CA ASP A 91 -2.55 -20.27 0.67
C ASP A 91 -1.19 -20.89 0.97
N ARG A 92 -0.11 -20.35 0.38
CA ARG A 92 1.26 -20.81 0.67
C ARG A 92 1.65 -20.55 2.12
N MET A 93 1.30 -19.39 2.65
CA MET A 93 1.53 -19.04 4.05
C MET A 93 0.88 -20.07 4.99
N LEU A 94 -0.40 -20.41 4.78
CA LEU A 94 -1.12 -21.39 5.61
C LEU A 94 -0.47 -22.79 5.54
N LYS A 95 -0.01 -23.22 4.36
CA LYS A 95 0.73 -24.49 4.22
C LYS A 95 2.03 -24.51 5.02
N GLU A 96 2.74 -23.39 5.10
CA GLU A 96 3.97 -23.31 5.89
C GLU A 96 3.69 -23.25 7.41
N TYR A 97 2.57 -22.65 7.83
CA TYR A 97 2.09 -22.73 9.22
C TYR A 97 1.84 -24.18 9.64
N GLU A 98 1.09 -24.93 8.83
CA GLU A 98 0.78 -26.34 9.06
C GLU A 98 2.06 -27.19 9.16
N LYS A 99 2.99 -27.04 8.22
CA LYS A 99 4.29 -27.75 8.25
C LYS A 99 5.14 -27.43 9.47
N SER A 100 5.08 -26.19 9.95
CA SER A 100 5.87 -25.71 11.09
C SER A 100 5.25 -26.06 12.44
N GLY A 101 4.05 -26.67 12.46
CA GLY A 101 3.31 -26.93 13.69
C GLY A 101 2.86 -25.66 14.42
N LEU A 102 2.71 -24.55 13.67
CA LEU A 102 2.26 -23.28 14.20
C LEU A 102 0.77 -23.12 13.92
N ASP A 103 -0.02 -22.90 14.96
CA ASP A 103 -1.45 -22.66 14.81
C ASP A 103 -1.74 -21.27 14.27
N SER A 104 -2.60 -21.20 13.25
CA SER A 104 -3.14 -19.92 12.80
C SER A 104 -4.10 -19.38 13.87
N LYS A 105 -3.94 -18.12 14.28
CA LYS A 105 -4.76 -17.51 15.36
C LYS A 105 -6.27 -17.40 15.06
N HIS A 106 -6.67 -17.65 13.81
CA HIS A 106 -8.00 -17.34 13.30
C HIS A 106 -8.66 -18.52 12.56
N ASP A 107 -8.12 -19.74 12.71
CA ASP A 107 -8.64 -20.98 12.09
C ASP A 107 -8.94 -20.85 10.59
N TRP A 108 -8.10 -20.12 9.85
CA TRP A 108 -8.29 -19.89 8.42
C TRP A 108 -8.09 -21.18 7.63
N LYS A 109 -9.07 -21.52 6.79
CA LYS A 109 -9.06 -22.74 5.97
C LYS A 109 -8.35 -22.58 4.64
N ASN A 110 -8.32 -21.36 4.11
CA ASN A 110 -7.75 -21.05 2.80
C ASN A 110 -7.35 -19.58 2.69
N GLY A 111 -6.57 -19.26 1.67
CA GLY A 111 -6.08 -17.92 1.40
C GLY A 111 -7.18 -16.90 1.10
N LYS A 112 -8.39 -17.32 0.70
CA LYS A 112 -9.51 -16.39 0.52
C LYS A 112 -9.98 -15.85 1.86
N GLU A 113 -10.08 -16.68 2.89
CA GLU A 113 -10.48 -16.24 4.24
C GLU A 113 -9.46 -15.26 4.84
N VAL A 114 -8.16 -15.54 4.66
CA VAL A 114 -7.09 -14.60 5.03
C VAL A 114 -7.21 -13.30 4.26
N PHE A 115 -7.49 -13.37 2.95
CA PHE A 115 -7.68 -12.17 2.12
C PHE A 115 -8.87 -11.33 2.57
N LYS A 116 -10.00 -11.94 2.93
CA LYS A 116 -11.18 -11.24 3.47
C LYS A 116 -10.84 -10.52 4.77
N TRP A 117 -10.19 -11.21 5.71
CA TRP A 117 -9.68 -10.59 6.94
C TRP A 117 -8.76 -9.41 6.65
N TRP A 118 -7.81 -9.60 5.72
CA TRP A 118 -6.84 -8.57 5.35
C TRP A 118 -7.49 -7.36 4.65
N MET A 119 -8.61 -7.56 3.96
CA MET A 119 -9.46 -6.50 3.40
C MET A 119 -10.37 -5.81 4.44
N PHE A 120 -10.34 -6.25 5.71
CA PHE A 120 -11.26 -5.82 6.78
C PHE A 120 -12.73 -6.11 6.44
N GLU A 121 -13.00 -7.20 5.72
CA GLU A 121 -14.36 -7.68 5.49
C GLU A 121 -14.90 -8.37 6.74
N ASP A 122 -16.16 -8.10 7.08
CA ASP A 122 -16.87 -8.84 8.12
C ASP A 122 -17.11 -10.28 7.64
N PRO A 123 -16.63 -11.31 8.36
CA PRO A 123 -16.86 -12.72 8.00
C PRO A 123 -18.34 -13.10 7.90
N ASN A 124 -19.23 -12.35 8.57
CA ASN A 124 -20.68 -12.59 8.57
C ASN A 124 -21.42 -11.80 7.48
N GLN A 125 -20.73 -10.96 6.72
CA GLN A 125 -21.34 -10.18 5.65
C GLN A 125 -21.46 -11.03 4.38
N LEU A 126 -22.69 -11.24 3.93
CA LEU A 126 -22.98 -11.93 2.66
C LEU A 126 -22.64 -11.01 1.48
N SER A 127 -21.78 -11.48 0.59
CA SER A 127 -21.50 -10.89 -0.71
C SER A 127 -22.37 -11.58 -1.77
N PHE A 128 -23.31 -10.85 -2.36
CA PHE A 128 -24.24 -11.37 -3.36
C PHE A 128 -23.60 -11.75 -4.71
N PHE A 129 -22.30 -11.48 -4.90
CA PHE A 129 -21.60 -11.58 -6.19
C PHE A 129 -20.25 -12.32 -6.11
N ASP A 130 -20.01 -13.11 -5.06
CA ASP A 130 -18.72 -13.80 -4.87
C ASP A 130 -18.59 -15.14 -5.63
N ASP A 131 -19.65 -15.59 -6.32
CA ASP A 131 -19.76 -16.89 -6.98
C ASP A 131 -19.93 -16.81 -8.51
N GLU A 132 -19.01 -16.14 -9.21
CA GLU A 132 -18.75 -16.40 -10.65
C GLU A 132 -17.26 -16.67 -10.93
#